data_AF-A0A210P826-F1
#
_entry.id   AF-A0A210P826-F1
#
_cell.length_a   1.000
_cell.length_b   1.000
_cell.length_c   1.000
_cell.angle_alpha   90.00
_cell.angle_beta   90.00
_cell.angle_gamma   90.00
#
_symmetry.space_group_name_H-M   'P 1'
#
loop_
_entity.id
_entity.type
_entity.pdbx_description
1 polymer ?
#
loop_
_entity_poly.entity_id
_entity_poly.type
_entity_poly.pdbx_seq_one_letter_code
_entity_poly.pdbx_strand_id
1 'polypeptide(L)'
;MNLKSFFYILIPTFLFSSMEIALKIAGGQFNPIELNFVRFLIGGLALLPFTMMYIRKHSVRLSRSDFGRIALTGFVIVVLSMTLYQLSIGMATASVIAIMLSANPIFGLIIGFVFLKEKLSRTNVLALVLTLIGLLIIINPFHLSGAMGIMLGLLSSILFGVYGVMSRVNGGKIGLNGLSMTCLSFLFGSAELGVLMGLSHLPIAQNIPSNYSEFVNIPFFKGISLQTLPLILYISVLVTGVAFGLYFLSMEKVGILQASLIFLVKPALAPVLALIVLGEAMKVNTIIGIVVILLGSFVTLMGEKIAYSVMAIFKRNNPEAHQEVDELAKVKEELENGELAKRGRATEEAVRHSIEEKRQAHELPSEN
;
A
#
# COMPACT_ATOMS: atom_id res chain seq x y z
N MET A 1 25.46 -2.97 2.00
CA MET A 1 24.16 -3.34 2.64
C MET A 1 24.44 -4.49 3.59
N ASN A 2 24.02 -4.40 4.86
CA ASN A 2 24.29 -5.48 5.82
C ASN A 2 23.47 -6.72 5.47
N LEU A 3 23.98 -7.92 5.79
CA LEU A 3 23.35 -9.20 5.45
C LEU A 3 21.90 -9.29 5.94
N LYS A 4 21.60 -8.76 7.13
CA LYS A 4 20.22 -8.67 7.67
C LYS A 4 19.31 -7.78 6.81
N SER A 5 19.82 -6.65 6.32
CA SER A 5 19.08 -5.73 5.44
C SER A 5 18.78 -6.36 4.08
N PHE A 6 19.63 -7.25 3.59
CA PHE A 6 19.38 -8.02 2.37
C PHE A 6 18.17 -8.94 2.51
N PHE A 7 18.05 -9.67 3.64
CA PHE A 7 16.90 -10.54 3.89
C PHE A 7 15.59 -9.77 4.05
N TYR A 8 15.61 -8.55 4.59
CA TYR A 8 14.42 -7.69 4.67
C TYR A 8 13.86 -7.27 3.30
N ILE A 9 14.65 -7.37 2.23
CA ILE A 9 14.19 -7.07 0.86
C ILE A 9 13.89 -8.38 0.12
N LEU A 10 14.81 -9.35 0.17
CA LEU A 10 14.71 -10.57 -0.65
C LEU A 10 13.48 -11.41 -0.29
N ILE A 11 13.22 -11.62 1.00
CA ILE A 11 12.12 -12.47 1.47
C ILE A 11 10.75 -11.90 1.03
N PRO A 12 10.39 -10.65 1.35
CA PRO A 12 9.10 -10.10 0.89
C PRO A 12 9.03 -9.99 -0.63
N THR A 13 10.14 -9.74 -1.33
CA THR A 13 10.17 -9.75 -2.80
C THR A 13 9.72 -11.11 -3.35
N PHE A 14 10.31 -12.19 -2.85
CA PHE A 14 9.93 -13.54 -3.27
C PHE A 14 8.47 -13.84 -2.92
N LEU A 15 8.07 -13.61 -1.66
CA LEU A 15 6.72 -13.91 -1.17
C LEU A 15 5.63 -13.11 -1.91
N PHE A 16 5.86 -11.83 -2.21
CA PHE A 16 4.91 -11.06 -3.01
C PHE A 16 4.92 -11.49 -4.48
N SER A 17 6.04 -11.92 -5.03
CA SER A 17 6.12 -12.35 -6.44
C SER A 17 5.53 -13.73 -6.70
N SER A 18 5.46 -14.58 -5.68
CA SER A 18 4.86 -15.91 -5.74
C SER A 18 3.38 -15.95 -5.38
N MET A 19 2.82 -14.83 -4.91
CA MET A 19 1.45 -14.76 -4.41
C MET A 19 0.43 -15.25 -5.45
N GLU A 20 0.50 -14.73 -6.68
CA GLU A 20 -0.47 -15.05 -7.74
C GLU A 20 -0.40 -16.52 -8.14
N ILE A 21 0.79 -17.11 -8.11
CA ILE A 21 1.02 -18.53 -8.37
C ILE A 21 0.32 -19.36 -7.29
N ALA A 22 0.56 -19.05 -6.01
CA ALA A 22 -0.08 -19.76 -4.90
C ALA A 22 -1.61 -19.62 -4.93
N LEU A 23 -2.13 -18.43 -5.23
CA LEU A 23 -3.57 -18.18 -5.36
C LEU A 23 -4.18 -18.94 -6.54
N LYS A 24 -3.45 -19.08 -7.66
CA LYS A 24 -3.88 -19.88 -8.81
C LYS A 24 -3.91 -21.38 -8.49
N ILE A 25 -2.92 -21.89 -7.77
CA ILE A 25 -2.87 -23.29 -7.29
C ILE A 25 -4.03 -23.57 -6.31
N ALA A 26 -4.40 -22.60 -5.48
CA ALA A 26 -5.55 -22.71 -4.59
C ALA A 26 -6.90 -22.67 -5.35
N GLY A 27 -6.88 -22.26 -6.62
CA GLY A 27 -8.06 -22.21 -7.48
C GLY A 27 -8.70 -23.60 -7.63
N GLY A 28 -10.03 -23.64 -7.57
CA GLY A 28 -10.81 -24.88 -7.64
C GLY A 28 -10.93 -25.65 -6.33
N GLN A 29 -10.11 -25.34 -5.31
CA GLN A 29 -10.24 -25.91 -3.95
C GLN A 29 -11.03 -25.00 -3.00
N PHE A 30 -11.02 -23.69 -3.27
CA PHE A 30 -11.70 -22.67 -2.50
C PHE A 30 -12.63 -21.87 -3.39
N ASN A 31 -13.75 -21.42 -2.81
CA ASN A 31 -14.45 -20.27 -3.39
C ASN A 31 -13.51 -19.04 -3.34
N PRO A 32 -13.45 -18.18 -4.38
CA PRO A 32 -12.56 -17.02 -4.38
C PRO A 32 -12.76 -16.08 -3.18
N ILE A 33 -14.02 -15.83 -2.80
CA ILE A 33 -14.35 -14.91 -1.71
C ILE A 33 -13.98 -15.54 -0.36
N GLU A 34 -14.22 -16.84 -0.19
CA GLU A 34 -13.76 -17.61 0.97
C GLU A 34 -12.22 -17.51 1.13
N LEU A 35 -11.46 -17.74 0.07
CA LEU A 35 -10.01 -17.68 0.11
C LEU A 35 -9.52 -16.28 0.50
N ASN A 36 -10.15 -15.24 -0.04
CA ASN A 36 -9.88 -13.85 0.33
C ASN A 36 -10.13 -13.62 1.83
N PHE A 37 -11.29 -14.02 2.33
CA PHE A 37 -11.66 -13.91 3.74
C PHE A 37 -10.65 -14.60 4.66
N VAL A 38 -10.36 -15.87 4.42
CA VAL A 38 -9.43 -16.66 5.25
C VAL A 38 -8.04 -16.04 5.25
N ARG A 39 -7.55 -15.64 4.08
CA ARG A 39 -6.22 -15.05 3.92
C ARG A 39 -6.05 -13.78 4.73
N PHE A 40 -7.00 -12.86 4.63
CA PHE A 40 -6.91 -11.57 5.33
C PHE A 40 -7.22 -11.68 6.82
N LEU A 41 -8.12 -12.59 7.21
CA LEU A 41 -8.37 -12.87 8.63
C LEU A 41 -7.11 -13.41 9.30
N ILE A 42 -6.53 -14.50 8.76
CA ILE A 42 -5.34 -15.13 9.33
C ILE A 42 -4.12 -14.20 9.22
N GLY A 43 -3.94 -13.51 8.09
CA GLY A 43 -2.84 -12.54 7.93
C GLY A 43 -2.94 -11.35 8.88
N GLY A 44 -4.14 -10.80 9.08
CA GLY A 44 -4.40 -9.76 10.08
C GLY A 44 -4.13 -10.25 11.49
N LEU A 45 -4.57 -11.46 11.85
CA LEU A 45 -4.28 -12.07 13.15
C LEU A 45 -2.79 -12.31 13.37
N ALA A 46 -2.05 -12.70 12.33
CA ALA A 46 -0.59 -12.87 12.40
C ALA A 46 0.15 -11.55 12.66
N LEU A 47 -0.39 -10.41 12.18
CA LEU A 47 0.17 -9.07 12.41
C LEU A 47 -0.31 -8.42 13.72
N LEU A 48 -1.38 -8.94 14.33
CA LEU A 48 -1.99 -8.36 15.52
C LEU A 48 -1.04 -8.22 16.71
N PRO A 49 -0.15 -9.19 17.05
CA PRO A 49 0.79 -9.02 18.16
C PRO A 49 1.69 -7.79 18.03
N PHE A 50 2.18 -7.52 16.82
CA PHE A 50 3.04 -6.35 16.53
C PHE A 50 2.25 -5.05 16.64
N THR A 51 1.02 -5.05 16.15
CA THR A 51 0.11 -3.90 16.26
C THR A 51 -0.23 -3.58 17.71
N MET A 52 -0.54 -4.60 18.52
CA MET A 52 -0.83 -4.41 19.95
C MET A 52 0.40 -3.90 20.71
N MET A 53 1.59 -4.38 20.36
CA MET A 53 2.84 -3.86 20.92
C MET A 53 3.06 -2.38 20.56
N TYR A 54 2.81 -2.01 19.30
CA TYR A 54 2.93 -0.62 18.84
C TYR A 54 1.95 0.31 19.57
N ILE A 55 0.68 -0.07 19.65
CA ILE A 55 -0.39 0.71 20.32
C ILE A 55 -0.04 0.92 21.80
N ARG A 56 0.40 -0.13 22.50
CA ARG A 56 0.81 -0.04 23.91
C ARG A 56 2.03 0.85 24.09
N LYS A 57 3.06 0.69 23.25
CA LYS A 57 4.32 1.46 23.35
C LYS A 57 4.10 2.96 23.12
N HIS A 58 3.21 3.33 22.20
CA HIS A 58 2.96 4.73 21.83
C HIS A 58 1.67 5.28 22.47
N SER A 59 1.06 4.53 23.40
CA SER A 59 -0.17 4.93 24.10
C SER A 59 -1.31 5.41 23.17
N VAL A 60 -1.44 4.79 21.98
CA VAL A 60 -2.44 5.18 20.98
C VAL A 60 -3.84 4.88 21.52
N ARG A 61 -4.71 5.91 21.56
CA ARG A 61 -6.10 5.77 22.01
C ARG A 61 -7.03 5.84 20.81
N LEU A 62 -7.76 4.76 20.56
CA LEU A 62 -8.75 4.68 19.47
C LEU A 62 -10.09 5.26 19.92
N SER A 63 -10.55 6.31 19.25
CA SER A 63 -11.91 6.84 19.42
C SER A 63 -12.93 6.02 18.62
N ARG A 64 -14.22 6.21 18.88
CA ARG A 64 -15.31 5.62 18.07
C ARG A 64 -15.21 6.02 16.59
N SER A 65 -14.77 7.26 16.32
CA SER A 65 -14.60 7.74 14.95
C SER A 65 -13.46 7.04 14.20
N ASP A 66 -12.43 6.59 14.93
CA ASP A 66 -11.28 5.92 14.35
C ASP A 66 -11.63 4.50 13.91
N PHE A 67 -12.48 3.81 14.65
CA PHE A 67 -13.04 2.53 14.21
C PHE A 67 -13.79 2.65 12.89
N GLY A 68 -14.57 3.73 12.67
CA GLY A 68 -15.22 3.99 11.39
C GLY A 68 -14.22 4.23 10.25
N ARG A 69 -13.12 4.94 10.50
CA ARG A 69 -12.05 5.17 9.50
C ARG A 69 -11.31 3.88 9.17
N ILE A 70 -11.01 3.05 10.17
CA ILE A 70 -10.37 1.75 10.03
C ILE A 70 -11.27 0.79 9.26
N ALA A 71 -12.55 0.71 9.63
CA ALA A 71 -13.58 -0.06 8.95
C ALA A 71 -13.67 0.31 7.46
N LEU A 72 -13.86 1.60 7.15
CA LEU A 72 -13.91 2.08 5.77
C LEU A 72 -12.62 1.75 4.99
N THR A 73 -11.46 1.86 5.63
CA THR A 73 -10.17 1.50 5.00
C THR A 73 -10.08 -0.01 4.75
N GLY A 74 -10.56 -0.82 5.69
CA GLY A 74 -10.68 -2.28 5.59
C GLY A 74 -11.64 -2.72 4.49
N PHE A 75 -12.78 -2.06 4.37
CA PHE A 75 -13.77 -2.28 3.33
C PHE A 75 -13.16 -2.09 1.94
N VAL A 76 -12.45 -0.97 1.73
CA VAL A 76 -11.83 -0.67 0.43
C VAL A 76 -10.78 -1.71 0.05
N ILE A 77 -9.94 -2.16 0.99
CA ILE A 77 -8.87 -3.12 0.67
C ILE A 77 -9.35 -4.57 0.61
N VAL A 78 -10.04 -5.08 1.63
CA VAL A 78 -10.41 -6.49 1.70
C VAL A 78 -11.66 -6.78 0.88
N VAL A 79 -12.73 -6.01 1.12
CA VAL A 79 -14.05 -6.29 0.54
C VAL A 79 -14.08 -5.91 -0.93
N LEU A 80 -13.59 -4.72 -1.29
CA LEU A 80 -13.60 -4.25 -2.68
C LEU A 80 -12.37 -4.71 -3.46
N SER A 81 -11.20 -4.15 -3.15
CA SER A 81 -9.99 -4.36 -3.95
C SER A 81 -9.61 -5.84 -4.05
N MET A 82 -9.45 -6.53 -2.91
CA MET A 82 -8.92 -7.88 -2.90
C MET A 82 -9.93 -8.96 -3.27
N THR A 83 -11.23 -8.74 -3.08
CA THR A 83 -12.24 -9.63 -3.65
C THR A 83 -12.22 -9.59 -5.18
N LEU A 84 -12.18 -8.39 -5.77
CA LEU A 84 -12.04 -8.22 -7.24
C LEU A 84 -10.74 -8.84 -7.74
N TYR A 85 -9.66 -8.70 -6.97
CA TYR A 85 -8.38 -9.33 -7.24
C TYR A 85 -8.49 -10.86 -7.30
N GLN A 86 -9.13 -11.45 -6.29
CA GLN A 86 -9.23 -12.89 -6.16
C GLN A 86 -10.12 -13.50 -7.25
N LEU A 87 -11.19 -12.80 -7.63
CA LEU A 87 -12.02 -13.16 -8.80
C LEU A 87 -11.22 -13.07 -10.10
N SER A 88 -10.41 -12.01 -10.26
CA SER A 88 -9.57 -11.78 -11.44
C SER A 88 -8.57 -12.93 -11.69
N ILE A 89 -7.97 -13.48 -10.62
CA ILE A 89 -7.05 -14.63 -10.71
C ILE A 89 -7.72 -15.85 -11.33
N GLY A 90 -9.02 -16.06 -11.13
CA GLY A 90 -9.75 -17.16 -11.76
C GLY A 90 -9.93 -17.00 -13.28
N MET A 91 -9.84 -15.76 -13.79
CA MET A 91 -10.27 -15.40 -15.15
C MET A 91 -9.14 -15.02 -16.11
N ALA A 92 -7.93 -14.80 -15.59
CA ALA A 92 -6.75 -14.45 -16.37
C ALA A 92 -5.50 -15.21 -15.88
N THR A 93 -4.39 -15.09 -16.63
CA THR A 93 -3.09 -15.68 -16.26
C THR A 93 -2.50 -14.98 -15.03
N ALA A 94 -1.85 -15.73 -14.14
CA ALA A 94 -1.21 -15.22 -12.94
C ALA A 94 -0.18 -14.13 -13.27
N SER A 95 0.56 -14.31 -14.37
CA SER A 95 1.55 -13.34 -14.86
C SER A 95 0.96 -11.95 -15.12
N VAL A 96 -0.16 -11.89 -15.86
CA VAL A 96 -0.83 -10.61 -16.18
C VAL A 96 -1.34 -9.96 -14.91
N ILE A 97 -2.04 -10.70 -14.05
CA ILE A 97 -2.63 -10.16 -12.82
C ILE A 97 -1.56 -9.65 -11.83
N ALA A 98 -0.43 -10.35 -11.71
CA ALA A 98 0.70 -9.92 -10.89
C ALA A 98 1.27 -8.57 -11.35
N ILE A 99 1.35 -8.34 -12.67
CA ILE A 99 1.84 -7.09 -13.23
C ILE A 99 0.84 -5.96 -13.00
N MET A 100 -0.46 -6.21 -13.14
CA MET A 100 -1.50 -5.22 -12.81
C MET A 100 -1.38 -4.74 -11.37
N LEU A 101 -1.29 -5.68 -10.42
CA LEU A 101 -1.11 -5.35 -9.01
C LEU A 101 0.21 -4.62 -8.72
N SER A 102 1.25 -4.88 -9.52
CA SER A 102 2.52 -4.16 -9.38
C SER A 102 2.40 -2.68 -9.77
N ALA A 103 1.35 -2.28 -10.49
CA ALA A 103 1.07 -0.88 -10.82
C ALA A 103 0.38 -0.09 -9.70
N ASN A 104 0.06 -0.73 -8.55
CA ASN A 104 -0.58 -0.06 -7.40
C ASN A 104 0.06 1.27 -6.96
N PRO A 105 1.41 1.41 -6.87
CA PRO A 105 2.04 2.65 -6.45
C PRO A 105 1.70 3.84 -7.35
N ILE A 106 1.44 3.58 -8.64
CA ILE A 106 1.12 4.60 -9.64
C ILE A 106 -0.31 5.09 -9.47
N PHE A 107 -1.25 4.19 -9.21
CA PHE A 107 -2.59 4.60 -8.84
C PHE A 107 -2.59 5.37 -7.52
N GLY A 108 -1.77 4.95 -6.54
CA GLY A 108 -1.55 5.72 -5.31
C GLY A 108 -1.04 7.14 -5.58
N LEU A 109 -0.08 7.29 -6.51
CA LEU A 109 0.45 8.59 -6.92
C LEU A 109 -0.62 9.49 -7.57
N ILE A 110 -1.44 8.94 -8.47
CA ILE A 110 -2.56 9.66 -9.10
C ILE A 110 -3.56 10.12 -8.03
N ILE A 111 -3.96 9.22 -7.13
CA ILE A 111 -4.91 9.52 -6.06
C ILE A 111 -4.35 10.57 -5.10
N GLY A 112 -3.05 10.49 -4.74
CA GLY A 112 -2.36 11.49 -3.94
C GLY A 112 -2.34 12.88 -4.60
N PHE A 113 -2.04 12.94 -5.90
CA PHE A 113 -2.12 14.17 -6.67
C PHE A 113 -3.54 14.76 -6.69
N VAL A 114 -4.56 13.95 -7.01
CA VAL A 114 -5.94 14.43 -7.18
C VAL A 114 -6.59 14.84 -5.85
N PHE A 115 -6.49 13.99 -4.83
CA PHE A 115 -7.24 14.18 -3.57
C PHE A 115 -6.44 14.90 -2.48
N LEU A 116 -5.11 14.73 -2.45
CA LEU A 116 -4.25 15.38 -1.47
C LEU A 116 -3.48 16.58 -2.03
N LYS A 117 -3.61 16.86 -3.34
CA LYS A 117 -2.90 17.95 -4.04
C LYS A 117 -1.38 17.85 -3.90
N GLU A 118 -0.86 16.63 -3.78
CA GLU A 118 0.59 16.37 -3.75
C GLU A 118 1.22 16.77 -5.09
N LYS A 119 2.41 17.38 -5.07
CA LYS A 119 3.09 17.76 -6.31
C LYS A 119 3.76 16.54 -6.96
N LEU A 120 3.54 16.34 -8.26
CA LEU A 120 4.24 15.31 -9.02
C LEU A 120 5.54 15.86 -9.60
N SER A 121 6.64 15.17 -9.33
CA SER A 121 7.91 15.46 -10.00
C SER A 121 7.83 15.03 -11.48
N ARG A 122 8.67 15.63 -12.33
CA ARG A 122 8.75 15.25 -13.75
C ARG A 122 9.12 13.77 -13.93
N THR A 123 9.94 13.22 -13.04
CA THR A 123 10.32 11.80 -13.06
C THR A 123 9.14 10.90 -12.68
N ASN A 124 8.29 11.33 -11.72
CA ASN A 124 7.08 10.59 -11.36
C ASN A 124 6.06 10.57 -12.50
N VAL A 125 5.91 11.69 -13.22
CA VAL A 125 5.05 11.75 -14.41
C VAL A 125 5.57 10.84 -15.52
N LEU A 126 6.88 10.85 -15.79
CA LEU A 126 7.48 9.99 -16.81
C LEU A 126 7.33 8.50 -16.46
N ALA A 127 7.55 8.12 -15.20
CA ALA A 127 7.37 6.74 -14.75
C ALA A 127 5.92 6.26 -14.79
N LEU A 128 4.98 7.14 -14.44
CA LEU A 128 3.54 6.93 -14.61
C LEU A 128 3.22 6.62 -16.08
N VAL A 129 3.68 7.46 -17.01
CA VAL A 129 3.44 7.27 -18.46
C VAL A 129 4.05 5.96 -18.95
N LEU A 130 5.32 5.69 -18.63
CA LEU A 130 5.99 4.46 -19.05
C LEU A 130 5.27 3.22 -18.50
N THR A 131 4.84 3.23 -17.25
CA THR A 131 4.16 2.07 -16.69
C THR A 131 2.78 1.86 -17.30
N LEU A 132 2.02 2.93 -17.58
CA LEU A 132 0.76 2.82 -18.31
C LEU A 132 0.96 2.25 -19.72
N ILE A 133 2.01 2.69 -20.43
CA ILE A 133 2.38 2.13 -21.74
C ILE A 133 2.73 0.64 -21.61
N GLY A 134 3.58 0.27 -20.66
CA GLY A 134 3.96 -1.12 -20.43
C GLY A 134 2.74 -2.00 -20.11
N LEU A 135 1.82 -1.49 -19.30
CA LEU A 135 0.57 -2.17 -18.98
C LEU A 135 -0.32 -2.35 -20.22
N LEU A 136 -0.46 -1.33 -21.08
CA LEU A 136 -1.20 -1.43 -22.34
C LEU A 136 -0.59 -2.46 -23.31
N ILE A 137 0.75 -2.54 -23.38
CA ILE A 137 1.46 -3.54 -24.20
C ILE A 137 1.14 -4.96 -23.70
N ILE A 138 1.15 -5.18 -22.38
CA ILE A 138 0.87 -6.48 -21.77
C ILE A 138 -0.58 -6.88 -21.99
N ILE A 139 -1.51 -5.98 -21.70
CA ILE A 139 -2.95 -6.22 -21.85
C ILE A 139 -3.29 -6.52 -23.31
N ASN A 140 -2.63 -5.83 -24.25
CA ASN A 140 -2.88 -5.91 -25.69
C ASN A 140 -4.39 -5.86 -25.99
N PRO A 141 -5.02 -4.67 -25.89
CA PRO A 141 -6.48 -4.53 -25.96
C PRO A 141 -7.10 -5.08 -27.26
N PHE A 142 -6.32 -5.16 -28.33
CA PHE A 142 -6.79 -5.67 -29.63
C PHE A 142 -6.89 -7.20 -29.70
N HIS A 143 -6.31 -7.92 -28.73
CA HIS A 143 -6.32 -9.39 -28.66
C HIS A 143 -6.65 -9.88 -27.24
N LEU A 144 -7.68 -9.29 -26.61
CA LEU A 144 -8.08 -9.57 -25.24
C LEU A 144 -8.65 -10.99 -25.07
N SER A 145 -7.86 -11.89 -24.50
CA SER A 145 -8.36 -13.11 -23.86
C SER A 145 -8.56 -12.86 -22.37
N GLY A 146 -9.74 -13.15 -21.82
CA GLY A 146 -10.01 -12.96 -20.38
C GLY A 146 -10.23 -11.49 -19.98
N ALA A 147 -10.88 -10.70 -20.84
CA ALA A 147 -11.10 -9.26 -20.65
C ALA A 147 -11.72 -8.90 -19.29
N MET A 148 -12.69 -9.68 -18.82
CA MET A 148 -13.31 -9.49 -17.52
C MET A 148 -12.28 -9.63 -16.38
N GLY A 149 -11.44 -10.66 -16.42
CA GLY A 149 -10.37 -10.85 -15.44
C GLY A 149 -9.40 -9.66 -15.40
N ILE A 150 -8.99 -9.18 -16.57
CA ILE A 150 -8.14 -7.99 -16.70
C ILE A 150 -8.83 -6.77 -16.11
N MET A 151 -10.10 -6.52 -16.45
CA MET A 151 -10.87 -5.38 -15.93
C MET A 151 -10.97 -5.41 -14.40
N LEU A 152 -11.29 -6.58 -13.82
CA LEU A 152 -11.37 -6.76 -12.37
C LEU A 152 -10.00 -6.55 -11.70
N GLY A 153 -8.92 -7.05 -12.32
CA GLY A 153 -7.55 -6.88 -11.82
C GLY A 153 -7.10 -5.42 -11.86
N LEU A 154 -7.44 -4.68 -12.92
CA LEU A 154 -7.16 -3.25 -13.03
C LEU A 154 -7.93 -2.45 -11.98
N LEU A 155 -9.23 -2.70 -11.85
CA LEU A 155 -10.09 -2.03 -10.88
C LEU A 155 -9.61 -2.31 -9.45
N SER A 156 -9.24 -3.56 -9.16
CA SER A 156 -8.62 -3.94 -7.90
C SER A 156 -7.35 -3.12 -7.62
N SER A 157 -6.48 -2.95 -8.62
CA SER A 157 -5.21 -2.23 -8.49
C SER A 157 -5.43 -0.73 -8.23
N ILE A 158 -6.43 -0.13 -8.88
CA ILE A 158 -6.86 1.26 -8.61
C ILE A 158 -7.36 1.40 -7.17
N LEU A 159 -8.25 0.50 -6.74
CA LEU A 159 -8.78 0.51 -5.37
C LEU A 159 -7.70 0.25 -4.32
N PHE A 160 -6.67 -0.54 -4.65
CA PHE A 160 -5.50 -0.70 -3.81
C PHE A 160 -4.74 0.62 -3.66
N GLY A 161 -4.57 1.38 -4.75
CA GLY A 161 -4.00 2.73 -4.70
C GLY A 161 -4.80 3.68 -3.80
N VAL A 162 -6.13 3.63 -3.90
CA VAL A 162 -7.04 4.37 -3.00
C VAL A 162 -6.84 3.96 -1.54
N TYR A 163 -6.82 2.66 -1.26
CA TYR A 163 -6.50 2.13 0.07
C TYR A 163 -5.15 2.63 0.59
N GLY A 164 -4.10 2.63 -0.24
CA GLY A 164 -2.77 3.09 0.17
C GLY A 164 -2.80 4.54 0.67
N VAL A 165 -3.50 5.42 -0.04
CA VAL A 165 -3.68 6.82 0.37
C VAL A 165 -4.54 6.93 1.63
N MET A 166 -5.66 6.20 1.71
CA MET A 166 -6.52 6.18 2.90
C MET A 166 -5.79 5.67 4.13
N SER A 167 -5.05 4.57 4.01
CA SER A 167 -4.24 3.96 5.07
C SER A 167 -3.20 4.94 5.59
N ARG A 168 -2.48 5.64 4.71
CA ARG A 168 -1.51 6.66 5.11
C ARG A 168 -2.17 7.85 5.83
N VAL A 169 -3.25 8.40 5.27
CA VAL A 169 -3.93 9.59 5.83
C VAL A 169 -4.62 9.27 7.15
N ASN A 170 -5.39 8.19 7.20
CA ASN A 170 -6.11 7.78 8.41
C ASN A 170 -5.13 7.28 9.48
N GLY A 171 -4.11 6.51 9.10
CA GLY A 171 -3.04 6.09 10.01
C GLY A 171 -2.36 7.27 10.69
N GLY A 172 -1.97 8.30 9.92
CA GLY A 172 -1.40 9.53 10.46
C GLY A 172 -2.33 10.28 11.41
N LYS A 173 -3.63 10.37 11.10
CA LYS A 173 -4.64 11.01 11.97
C LYS A 173 -4.87 10.27 13.29
N ILE A 174 -4.78 8.94 13.27
CA ILE A 174 -5.00 8.08 14.44
C ILE A 174 -3.70 7.94 15.27
N GLY A 175 -2.54 8.19 14.66
CA GLY A 175 -1.24 7.91 15.27
C GLY A 175 -0.80 6.45 15.12
N LEU A 176 -1.28 5.75 14.10
CA LEU A 176 -0.88 4.39 13.76
C LEU A 176 0.18 4.38 12.65
N ASN A 177 1.21 3.55 12.81
CA ASN A 177 2.13 3.28 11.72
C ASN A 177 1.47 2.44 10.61
N GLY A 178 2.10 2.38 9.44
CA GLY A 178 1.57 1.66 8.27
C GLY A 178 1.26 0.19 8.54
N LEU A 179 2.10 -0.50 9.32
CA LEU A 179 1.88 -1.90 9.71
C LEU A 179 0.61 -2.06 10.54
N SER A 180 0.44 -1.24 11.59
CA SER A 180 -0.73 -1.29 12.47
C SER A 180 -2.02 -0.94 11.72
N MET A 181 -1.98 0.09 10.88
CA MET A 181 -3.12 0.47 10.05
C MET A 181 -3.51 -0.65 9.07
N THR A 182 -2.52 -1.30 8.46
CA THR A 182 -2.73 -2.46 7.56
C THR A 182 -3.36 -3.63 8.31
N CYS A 183 -2.81 -3.99 9.46
CA CYS A 183 -3.33 -5.07 10.31
C CYS A 183 -4.79 -4.84 10.69
N LEU A 184 -5.13 -3.65 11.21
CA LEU A 184 -6.50 -3.35 11.62
C LEU A 184 -7.44 -3.30 10.41
N SER A 185 -7.00 -2.74 9.27
CA SER A 185 -7.78 -2.75 8.03
C SER A 185 -8.07 -4.17 7.55
N PHE A 186 -7.11 -5.09 7.64
CA PHE A 186 -7.33 -6.50 7.28
C PHE A 186 -8.34 -7.17 8.20
N LEU A 187 -8.25 -6.94 9.51
CA LEU A 187 -9.18 -7.52 10.48
C LEU A 187 -10.60 -6.97 10.29
N PHE A 188 -10.78 -5.66 10.22
CA PHE A 188 -12.09 -5.04 9.98
C PHE A 188 -12.67 -5.44 8.62
N GLY A 189 -11.88 -5.37 7.56
CA GLY A 189 -12.31 -5.77 6.23
C GLY A 189 -12.66 -7.26 6.13
N SER A 190 -11.93 -8.13 6.84
CA SER A 190 -12.28 -9.55 6.92
C SER A 190 -13.57 -9.79 7.71
N ALA A 191 -13.82 -9.04 8.78
CA ALA A 191 -15.07 -9.11 9.54
C ALA A 191 -16.26 -8.65 8.69
N GLU A 192 -16.12 -7.52 7.98
CA GLU A 192 -17.12 -7.02 7.03
C GLU A 192 -17.39 -8.02 5.91
N LEU A 193 -16.34 -8.60 5.32
CA LEU A 193 -16.49 -9.65 4.31
C LEU A 193 -17.19 -10.89 4.88
N GLY A 194 -16.87 -11.28 6.12
CA GLY A 194 -17.54 -12.36 6.82
C GLY A 194 -19.03 -12.10 7.04
N VAL A 195 -19.42 -10.86 7.34
CA VAL A 195 -20.85 -10.48 7.39
C VAL A 195 -21.49 -10.64 6.02
N LEU A 196 -20.86 -10.16 4.94
CA LEU A 196 -21.38 -10.32 3.57
C LEU A 196 -21.48 -11.79 3.16
N MET A 197 -20.51 -12.62 3.53
CA MET A 197 -20.55 -14.06 3.34
C MET A 197 -21.74 -14.66 4.10
N GLY A 198 -22.00 -14.26 5.34
CA GLY A 198 -23.18 -14.71 6.09
C GLY A 198 -24.49 -14.33 5.40
N LEU A 199 -24.59 -13.10 4.87
CA LEU A 199 -25.76 -12.64 4.11
C LEU A 199 -25.97 -13.44 2.81
N SER A 200 -24.92 -14.02 2.23
CA SER A 200 -25.03 -14.85 1.02
C SER A 200 -25.80 -16.17 1.22
N HIS A 201 -26.07 -16.57 2.47
CA HIS A 201 -26.87 -17.76 2.80
C HIS A 201 -28.38 -17.45 2.92
N LEU A 202 -28.76 -16.16 2.89
CA LEU A 202 -30.16 -15.78 2.98
C LEU A 202 -30.91 -16.15 1.69
N PRO A 203 -32.21 -16.50 1.76
CA PRO A 203 -33.00 -16.87 0.58
C PRO A 203 -32.98 -15.83 -0.53
N ILE A 204 -32.84 -14.54 -0.19
CA ILE A 204 -32.78 -13.46 -1.17
C ILE A 204 -31.56 -13.56 -2.10
N ALA A 205 -30.46 -14.16 -1.63
CA ALA A 205 -29.26 -14.39 -2.44
C ALA A 205 -29.50 -15.43 -3.54
N GLN A 206 -30.53 -16.28 -3.42
CA GLN A 206 -30.89 -17.24 -4.48
C GLN A 206 -31.45 -16.56 -5.74
N ASN A 207 -31.83 -15.27 -5.65
CA ASN A 207 -32.22 -14.47 -6.81
C ASN A 207 -31.04 -13.97 -7.64
N ILE A 208 -29.81 -14.16 -7.17
CA ILE A 208 -28.60 -13.81 -7.92
C ILE A 208 -28.50 -14.73 -9.15
N PRO A 209 -28.26 -14.19 -10.37
CA PRO A 209 -28.14 -14.99 -11.57
C PRO A 209 -27.05 -16.07 -11.45
N SER A 210 -27.26 -17.24 -12.06
CA SER A 210 -26.34 -18.39 -12.00
C SER A 210 -24.90 -18.07 -12.41
N ASN A 211 -24.70 -17.10 -13.29
CA ASN A 211 -23.37 -16.61 -13.71
C ASN A 211 -22.55 -15.96 -12.56
N TYR A 212 -23.19 -15.68 -11.43
CA TYR A 212 -22.59 -15.12 -10.22
C TYR A 212 -22.72 -16.07 -9.02
N SER A 213 -22.72 -17.38 -9.27
CA SER A 213 -22.83 -18.41 -8.23
C SER A 213 -21.76 -18.31 -7.14
N GLU A 214 -20.61 -17.70 -7.45
CA GLU A 214 -19.55 -17.43 -6.47
C GLU A 214 -19.98 -16.51 -5.32
N PHE A 215 -21.10 -15.78 -5.47
CA PHE A 215 -21.65 -14.86 -4.47
C PHE A 215 -22.83 -15.46 -3.68
N VAL A 216 -23.18 -16.73 -3.89
CA VAL A 216 -24.32 -17.40 -3.27
C VAL A 216 -23.83 -18.55 -2.38
N ASN A 217 -24.34 -18.66 -1.16
CA ASN A 217 -23.96 -19.70 -0.19
C ASN A 217 -22.44 -19.82 -0.02
N ILE A 218 -21.74 -18.69 0.13
CA ILE A 218 -20.29 -18.66 0.21
C ILE A 218 -19.85 -19.45 1.45
N PRO A 219 -19.05 -20.51 1.29
CA PRO A 219 -18.66 -21.34 2.41
C PRO A 219 -17.68 -20.62 3.35
N PHE A 220 -17.77 -20.94 4.63
CA PHE A 220 -16.76 -20.58 5.61
C PHE A 220 -15.84 -21.78 5.84
N PHE A 221 -14.55 -21.62 5.54
CA PHE A 221 -13.48 -22.58 5.86
C PHE A 221 -13.62 -23.98 5.24
N LYS A 222 -14.53 -24.19 4.28
CA LYS A 222 -14.75 -25.48 3.61
C LYS A 222 -13.51 -25.93 2.83
N GLY A 223 -12.79 -24.99 2.22
CA GLY A 223 -11.58 -25.31 1.47
C GLY A 223 -10.39 -25.69 2.37
N ILE A 224 -10.49 -25.52 3.70
CA ILE A 224 -9.42 -25.86 4.64
C ILE A 224 -9.48 -27.36 4.96
N SER A 225 -8.52 -28.10 4.41
CA SER A 225 -8.29 -29.51 4.69
C SER A 225 -6.81 -29.72 5.04
N LEU A 226 -6.44 -30.93 5.49
CA LEU A 226 -5.04 -31.25 5.77
C LEU A 226 -4.16 -31.13 4.52
N GLN A 227 -4.74 -31.35 3.32
CA GLN A 227 -4.02 -31.22 2.05
C GLN A 227 -3.81 -29.76 1.64
N THR A 228 -4.78 -28.88 1.89
CA THR A 228 -4.69 -27.45 1.52
C THR A 228 -4.02 -26.61 2.61
N LEU A 229 -3.85 -27.15 3.82
CA LEU A 229 -3.27 -26.45 4.97
C LEU A 229 -1.90 -25.80 4.69
N PRO A 230 -0.92 -26.46 4.04
CA PRO A 230 0.37 -25.83 3.75
C PRO A 230 0.21 -24.61 2.83
N LEU A 231 -0.67 -24.71 1.83
CA LEU A 231 -0.92 -23.65 0.86
C LEU A 231 -1.63 -22.45 1.50
N ILE A 232 -2.64 -22.69 2.34
CA ILE A 232 -3.34 -21.60 3.03
C ILE A 232 -2.45 -20.92 4.08
N LEU A 233 -1.59 -21.66 4.79
CA LEU A 233 -0.60 -21.07 5.69
C LEU A 233 0.42 -20.23 4.94
N TYR A 234 0.87 -20.70 3.77
CA TYR A 234 1.75 -19.92 2.89
C TYR A 234 1.09 -18.60 2.48
N ILE A 235 -0.11 -18.66 1.92
CA ILE A 235 -0.84 -17.49 1.41
C ILE A 235 -1.21 -16.50 2.53
N SER A 236 -1.64 -17.02 3.68
CA SER A 236 -2.19 -16.18 4.75
C SER A 236 -1.13 -15.69 5.73
N VAL A 237 -0.25 -16.58 6.20
CA VAL A 237 0.77 -16.21 7.19
C VAL A 237 1.99 -15.64 6.51
N LEU A 238 2.57 -16.34 5.53
CA LEU A 238 3.83 -15.90 4.93
C LEU A 238 3.62 -14.71 4.00
N VAL A 239 2.72 -14.83 3.03
CA VAL A 239 2.50 -13.75 2.05
C VAL A 239 1.73 -12.58 2.67
N THR A 240 0.62 -12.82 3.37
CA THR A 240 -0.23 -11.71 3.86
C THR A 240 0.23 -11.16 5.22
N GLY A 241 0.81 -11.98 6.09
CA GLY A 241 1.40 -11.54 7.36
C GLY A 241 2.86 -11.11 7.22
N VAL A 242 3.77 -12.10 7.09
CA VAL A 242 5.22 -11.92 7.15
C VAL A 242 5.72 -10.96 6.06
N ALA A 243 5.29 -11.08 4.81
CA ALA A 243 5.78 -10.21 3.74
C ALA A 243 5.40 -8.74 3.97
N PHE A 244 4.18 -8.45 4.43
CA PHE A 244 3.80 -7.09 4.82
C PHE A 244 4.58 -6.58 6.03
N GLY A 245 4.76 -7.43 7.06
CA GLY A 245 5.57 -7.09 8.23
C GLY A 245 7.02 -6.74 7.86
N LEU A 246 7.66 -7.58 7.03
CA LEU A 246 9.02 -7.37 6.54
C LEU A 246 9.12 -6.17 5.60
N TYR A 247 8.09 -5.91 4.79
CA TYR A 247 8.02 -4.74 3.93
C TYR A 247 8.08 -3.44 4.76
N PHE A 248 7.21 -3.30 5.76
CA PHE A 248 7.25 -2.11 6.63
C PHE A 248 8.54 -2.03 7.44
N LEU A 249 9.05 -3.16 7.93
CA LEU A 249 10.34 -3.19 8.63
C LEU A 249 11.51 -2.80 7.70
N SER A 250 11.46 -3.17 6.42
CA SER A 250 12.47 -2.79 5.43
C SER A 250 12.47 -1.29 5.18
N MET A 251 11.29 -0.66 5.16
CA MET A 251 11.16 0.80 5.06
C MET A 251 11.78 1.50 6.28
N GLU A 252 11.58 0.98 7.48
CA GLU A 252 12.14 1.54 8.71
C GLU A 252 13.66 1.32 8.84
N LYS A 253 14.17 0.14 8.45
CA LYS A 253 15.57 -0.26 8.68
C LYS A 253 16.52 0.09 7.56
N VAL A 254 16.02 0.08 6.33
CA VAL A 254 16.82 0.19 5.11
C VAL A 254 16.42 1.45 4.33
N GLY A 255 15.17 1.89 4.46
CA GLY A 255 14.68 3.14 3.90
C GLY A 255 13.71 2.90 2.74
N ILE A 256 12.84 3.88 2.49
CA ILE A 256 11.74 3.80 1.52
C ILE A 256 12.24 3.46 0.11
N LEU A 257 13.33 4.09 -0.33
CA LEU A 257 13.90 3.84 -1.66
C LEU A 257 14.32 2.39 -1.83
N GLN A 258 14.96 1.78 -0.84
CA GLN A 258 15.42 0.40 -0.91
C GLN A 258 14.26 -0.60 -0.74
N ALA A 259 13.28 -0.28 0.10
CA ALA A 259 12.05 -1.08 0.23
C ALA A 259 11.22 -1.08 -1.07
N SER A 260 11.24 0.00 -1.84
CA SER A 260 10.50 0.08 -3.12
C SER A 260 11.00 -0.92 -4.17
N LEU A 261 12.27 -1.36 -4.07
CA LEU A 261 12.84 -2.40 -4.94
C LEU A 261 12.04 -3.70 -4.91
N ILE A 262 11.37 -4.00 -3.79
CA ILE A 262 10.51 -5.17 -3.63
C ILE A 262 9.43 -5.20 -4.74
N PHE A 263 8.78 -4.05 -4.96
CA PHE A 263 7.73 -3.92 -5.97
C PHE A 263 8.28 -3.67 -7.37
N LEU A 264 9.55 -3.30 -7.53
CA LEU A 264 10.19 -3.21 -8.84
C LEU A 264 10.57 -4.57 -9.40
N VAL A 265 11.03 -5.48 -8.53
CA VAL A 265 11.42 -6.83 -8.95
C VAL A 265 10.18 -7.69 -9.23
N LYS A 266 9.08 -7.47 -8.51
CA LYS A 266 7.82 -8.24 -8.65
C LYS A 266 7.33 -8.39 -10.10
N PRO A 267 7.15 -7.33 -10.91
CA PRO A 267 6.65 -7.48 -12.28
C PRO A 267 7.57 -8.30 -13.20
N ALA A 268 8.85 -8.46 -12.87
CA ALA A 268 9.76 -9.35 -13.61
C ALA A 268 9.78 -10.77 -13.03
N LEU A 269 9.81 -10.90 -11.70
CA LEU A 269 9.96 -12.19 -11.03
C LEU A 269 8.67 -13.02 -11.06
N ALA A 270 7.50 -12.40 -10.91
CA ALA A 270 6.23 -13.13 -10.88
C ALA A 270 5.93 -13.88 -12.20
N PRO A 271 6.10 -13.30 -13.40
CA PRO A 271 5.94 -14.03 -14.66
C PRO A 271 6.93 -15.18 -14.84
N VAL A 272 8.18 -15.02 -14.38
CA VAL A 272 9.18 -16.11 -14.41
C VAL A 272 8.76 -17.26 -13.50
N LEU A 273 8.28 -16.96 -12.29
CA LEU A 273 7.77 -17.96 -11.37
C LEU A 273 6.51 -18.65 -11.92
N ALA A 274 5.61 -17.89 -12.57
CA ALA A 274 4.42 -18.44 -13.21
C ALA A 274 4.78 -19.36 -14.38
N LEU A 275 5.78 -19.01 -15.19
CA LEU A 275 6.30 -19.90 -16.25
C LEU A 275 6.84 -21.20 -15.67
N ILE A 276 7.67 -21.14 -14.62
CA ILE A 276 8.32 -22.31 -14.02
C ILE A 276 7.32 -23.23 -13.31
N VAL A 277 6.39 -22.66 -12.55
CA VAL A 277 5.49 -23.42 -11.66
C VAL A 277 4.17 -23.79 -12.34
N LEU A 278 3.59 -22.88 -13.12
CA LEU A 278 2.30 -23.08 -13.78
C LEU A 278 2.42 -23.44 -15.26
N GLY A 279 3.61 -23.34 -15.85
CA GLY A 279 3.80 -23.52 -17.29
C GLY A 279 3.21 -22.39 -18.12
N GLU A 280 2.94 -21.21 -17.54
CA GLU A 280 2.36 -20.08 -18.27
C GLU A 280 3.38 -19.52 -19.30
N ALA A 281 3.13 -19.75 -20.59
CA ALA A 281 3.99 -19.24 -21.65
C ALA A 281 4.06 -17.71 -21.65
N MET A 282 5.29 -17.17 -21.59
CA MET A 282 5.51 -15.73 -21.66
C MET A 282 5.39 -15.26 -23.11
N LYS A 283 4.30 -14.56 -23.41
CA LYS A 283 4.13 -13.89 -24.69
C LYS A 283 5.16 -12.76 -24.84
N VAL A 284 5.57 -12.48 -26.09
CA VAL A 284 6.57 -11.44 -26.40
C VAL A 284 6.14 -10.06 -25.91
N ASN A 285 4.84 -9.73 -26.02
CA ASN A 285 4.32 -8.47 -25.50
C ASN A 285 4.44 -8.37 -23.97
N THR A 286 4.31 -9.48 -23.23
CA THR A 286 4.56 -9.51 -21.79
C THR A 286 5.99 -9.12 -21.47
N ILE A 287 6.98 -9.68 -22.19
CA ILE A 287 8.39 -9.36 -22.01
C ILE A 287 8.67 -7.88 -22.29
N ILE A 288 8.18 -7.37 -23.43
CA ILE A 288 8.37 -5.96 -23.82
C ILE A 288 7.76 -5.04 -22.75
N GLY A 289 6.53 -5.32 -22.31
CA GLY A 289 5.87 -4.50 -21.30
C GLY A 289 6.59 -4.52 -19.96
N ILE A 290 7.11 -5.68 -19.50
CA ILE A 290 7.95 -5.76 -18.29
C ILE A 290 9.16 -4.83 -18.42
N VAL A 291 9.88 -4.86 -19.53
CA VAL A 291 11.03 -3.98 -19.77
C VAL A 291 10.64 -2.51 -19.65
N VAL A 292 9.52 -2.11 -20.27
CA VAL A 292 9.03 -0.72 -20.21
C VAL A 292 8.66 -0.31 -18.77
N ILE A 293 7.99 -1.19 -18.01
CA ILE A 293 7.62 -0.92 -16.61
C ILE A 293 8.88 -0.76 -15.76
N LEU A 294 9.86 -1.66 -15.89
CA LEU A 294 11.12 -1.59 -15.16
C LEU A 294 11.90 -0.30 -15.46
N LEU A 295 11.89 0.16 -16.71
CA LEU A 295 12.49 1.43 -17.10
C LEU A 295 11.78 2.61 -16.42
N GLY A 296 10.45 2.63 -16.41
CA GLY A 296 9.67 3.65 -15.71
C GLY A 296 9.99 3.69 -14.22
N SER A 297 9.99 2.54 -13.57
CA SER A 297 10.36 2.40 -12.18
C SER A 297 11.80 2.86 -11.88
N PHE A 298 12.75 2.52 -12.74
CA PHE A 298 14.15 2.95 -12.59
C PHE A 298 14.29 4.47 -12.69
N VAL A 299 13.56 5.12 -13.59
CA VAL A 299 13.52 6.58 -13.73
C VAL A 299 13.04 7.25 -12.43
N THR A 300 11.99 6.72 -11.79
CA THR A 300 11.53 7.23 -10.48
C THR A 300 12.62 7.13 -9.43
N LEU A 301 13.25 5.96 -9.28
CA LEU A 301 14.29 5.76 -8.28
C LEU A 301 15.47 6.72 -8.46
N MET A 302 15.91 6.92 -9.71
CA MET A 302 17.00 7.85 -10.00
C MET A 302 16.60 9.29 -9.71
N GLY A 303 15.37 9.68 -10.05
CA GLY A 303 14.82 11.00 -9.71
C GLY A 303 14.83 11.28 -8.22
N GLU A 304 14.33 10.34 -7.41
CA GLU A 304 14.34 10.45 -5.95
C GLU A 304 15.76 10.53 -5.39
N LYS A 305 16.67 9.65 -5.84
CA LYS A 305 18.06 9.63 -5.39
C LYS A 305 18.79 10.94 -5.69
N ILE A 306 18.57 11.52 -6.88
CA ILE A 306 19.14 12.81 -7.25
C ILE A 306 18.58 13.92 -6.36
N ALA A 307 17.26 13.95 -6.16
CA ALA A 307 16.62 14.94 -5.29
C ALA A 307 17.17 14.89 -3.85
N TYR A 308 17.30 13.69 -3.27
CA TYR A 308 17.93 13.51 -1.96
C TYR A 308 19.39 13.98 -1.92
N SER A 309 20.17 13.68 -2.96
CA SER A 309 21.58 14.09 -3.03
C SER A 309 21.73 15.61 -3.12
N VAL A 310 20.87 16.27 -3.90
CA VAL A 310 20.84 17.74 -4.02
C VAL A 310 20.45 18.39 -2.69
N MET A 311 19.41 17.88 -2.02
CA MET A 311 19.02 18.38 -0.69
C MET A 311 20.14 18.20 0.34
N ALA A 312 20.86 17.07 0.31
CA ALA A 312 21.99 16.83 1.21
C ALA A 312 23.16 17.79 0.96
N ILE A 313 23.46 18.12 -0.30
CA ILE A 313 24.47 19.13 -0.66
C ILE A 313 24.02 20.52 -0.20
N PHE A 314 22.76 20.88 -0.42
CA PHE A 314 22.21 22.17 0.02
C PHE A 314 22.25 22.31 1.54
N LYS A 315 21.88 21.25 2.27
CA LYS A 315 21.96 21.19 3.74
C LYS A 315 23.41 21.30 4.24
N ARG A 316 24.36 20.69 3.54
CA ARG A 316 25.79 20.78 3.86
C ARG A 316 26.36 22.18 3.61
N ASN A 317 25.84 22.89 2.60
CA ASN A 317 26.36 24.19 2.17
C ASN A 317 25.67 25.38 2.86
N ASN A 318 24.51 25.20 3.49
CA ASN A 318 23.80 26.23 4.26
C ASN A 318 23.42 25.72 5.67
N PRO A 319 24.39 25.62 6.62
CA PRO A 319 24.14 25.14 7.98
C PRO A 319 23.32 26.14 8.83
N GLU A 320 23.52 27.45 8.63
CA GLU A 320 22.97 28.52 9.48
C GLU A 320 21.45 28.69 9.32
N ALA A 321 20.93 28.55 8.09
CA ALA A 321 19.48 28.66 7.80
C ALA A 321 18.65 27.53 8.43
N HIS A 322 19.27 26.45 8.90
CA HIS A 322 18.59 25.35 9.55
C HIS A 322 18.68 25.38 11.08
N GLN A 323 19.69 26.02 11.67
CA GLN A 323 19.71 26.27 13.12
C GLN A 323 18.52 27.13 13.52
N GLU A 324 18.22 28.19 12.75
CA GLU A 324 17.05 29.04 13.01
C GLU A 324 15.72 28.29 12.84
N VAL A 325 15.60 27.39 11.86
CA VAL A 325 14.36 26.62 11.62
C VAL A 325 14.19 25.50 12.65
N ASP A 326 15.26 24.84 13.09
CA ASP A 326 15.22 23.83 14.16
C ASP A 326 15.02 24.47 15.53
N GLU A 327 15.56 25.67 15.77
CA GLU A 327 15.24 26.48 16.96
C GLU A 327 13.79 26.95 16.94
N LEU A 328 13.28 27.46 15.81
CA LEU A 328 11.86 27.83 15.67
C LEU A 328 10.92 26.63 15.81
N ALA A 329 11.31 25.45 15.32
CA ALA A 329 10.56 24.21 15.49
C ALA A 329 10.56 23.74 16.95
N LYS A 330 11.70 23.82 17.64
CA LYS A 330 11.78 23.54 19.09
C LYS A 330 11.01 24.55 19.92
N VAL A 331 11.10 25.84 19.63
CA VAL A 331 10.33 26.90 20.30
C VAL A 331 8.84 26.68 20.08
N LYS A 332 8.43 26.25 18.88
CA LYS A 332 7.03 25.89 18.58
C LYS A 332 6.58 24.63 19.32
N GLU A 333 7.44 23.62 19.44
CA GLU A 333 7.17 22.38 20.18
C GLU A 333 7.14 22.61 21.70
N GLU A 334 7.96 23.53 22.23
CA GLU A 334 7.92 24.00 23.63
C GLU A 334 6.69 24.88 23.90
N LEU A 335 6.27 25.71 22.95
CA LEU A 335 5.02 26.48 22.99
C LEU A 335 3.77 25.58 22.96
N GLU A 336 3.82 24.46 22.24
CA GLU A 336 2.72 23.48 22.17
C GLU A 336 2.67 22.55 23.40
N ASN A 337 3.81 22.32 24.07
CA ASN A 337 3.92 21.39 25.22
C ASN A 337 3.96 22.08 26.61
N GLY A 338 4.08 23.41 26.70
CA GLY A 338 4.25 24.14 27.98
C GLY A 338 3.19 25.20 28.28
N GLU A 339 2.19 24.85 29.09
CA GLU A 339 1.59 25.66 30.19
C GLU A 339 1.31 27.19 30.07
N LEU A 340 1.19 27.79 28.87
CA LEU A 340 0.84 29.22 28.73
C LEU A 340 -0.41 29.49 27.89
N ALA A 341 -1.39 28.58 27.95
CA ALA A 341 -2.79 28.87 27.61
C ALA A 341 -3.43 29.97 28.50
N LYS A 342 -2.68 30.55 29.46
CA LYS A 342 -3.15 31.62 30.37
C LYS A 342 -2.55 33.02 30.11
N ARG A 343 -1.61 33.22 29.17
CA ARG A 343 -1.00 34.55 28.89
C ARG A 343 -1.09 35.02 27.44
N GLY A 344 -1.98 34.44 26.63
CA GLY A 344 -2.03 34.65 25.18
C GLY A 344 -2.09 36.11 24.69
N ARG A 345 -2.63 37.06 25.47
CA ARG A 345 -2.77 38.46 25.01
C ARG A 345 -1.55 39.36 25.24
N ALA A 346 -0.84 39.19 26.36
CA ALA A 346 0.35 40.01 26.65
C ALA A 346 1.56 39.58 25.81
N THR A 347 1.65 38.29 25.48
CA THR A 347 2.74 37.73 24.68
C THR A 347 2.60 38.06 23.20
N GLU A 348 1.37 38.12 22.67
CA GLU A 348 1.11 38.46 21.26
C GLU A 348 1.45 39.94 20.97
N GLU A 349 1.22 40.85 21.94
CA GLU A 349 1.62 42.25 21.84
C GLU A 349 3.14 42.44 21.92
N ALA A 350 3.84 41.70 22.79
CA ALA A 350 5.31 41.78 22.90
C ALA A 350 6.02 41.24 21.65
N VAL A 351 5.49 40.18 21.03
CA VAL A 351 6.04 39.63 19.78
C VAL A 351 5.80 40.60 18.61
N ARG A 352 4.63 41.24 18.53
CA ARG A 352 4.38 42.28 17.52
C ARG A 352 5.33 43.46 17.65
N HIS A 353 5.55 43.94 18.88
CA HIS A 353 6.45 45.07 19.13
C HIS A 353 7.90 44.74 18.75
N SER A 354 8.39 43.53 19.05
CA SER A 354 9.75 43.11 18.69
C SER A 354 9.94 42.93 17.17
N ILE A 355 8.90 42.48 16.46
CA ILE A 355 8.91 42.38 14.99
C ILE A 355 8.93 43.78 14.35
N GLU A 356 8.21 44.75 14.92
CA GLU A 356 8.21 46.14 14.44
C GLU A 356 9.55 46.84 14.70
N GLU A 357 10.17 46.65 15.87
CA GLU A 357 11.51 47.16 16.15
C GLU A 357 12.56 46.59 15.17
N LYS A 358 12.53 45.28 14.91
CA LYS A 358 13.45 44.64 13.94
C LYS A 358 13.20 45.06 12.48
N ARG A 359 11.95 45.38 12.12
CA ARG A 359 11.63 45.98 10.80
C ARG A 359 12.17 47.39 10.66
N GLN A 360 12.10 48.21 11.72
CA GLN A 360 12.68 49.56 11.73
C GLN A 360 14.22 49.54 11.72
N ALA A 361 14.84 48.47 12.22
CA ALA A 361 16.29 48.26 12.18
C ALA A 361 16.82 47.70 10.83
N HIS A 362 15.98 47.52 9.81
CA HIS A 362 16.33 46.95 8.49
C HIS A 362 16.93 45.52 8.52
N GLU A 363 16.67 44.74 9.57
CA GLU A 363 17.19 43.37 9.72
C GLU A 363 16.28 42.29 9.09
N LEU A 364 15.07 42.65 8.65
CA LEU A 364 14.12 41.73 8.03
C LEU A 364 13.70 42.25 6.65
N PRO A 365 13.80 41.45 5.58
CA PRO A 365 13.30 41.84 4.27
C PRO A 365 11.77 41.96 4.29
N SER A 366 11.24 42.97 3.59
CA SER A 366 9.80 43.17 3.43
C SER A 366 9.19 42.01 2.65
N GLU A 367 8.18 41.34 3.22
CA GLU A 367 7.32 40.43 2.47
C GLU A 367 6.55 41.24 1.43
N ASN A 368 6.89 41.06 0.16
CA ASN A 368 6.05 41.36 -0.99
C ASN A 368 5.62 40.04 -1.64
#